data_AF-E2SLP5-F1
#
_entry.id   AF-E2SLP5-F1
#
_cell.length_a   1.000
_cell.length_b   1.000
_cell.length_c   1.000
_cell.angle_alpha   90.00
_cell.angle_beta   90.00
_cell.angle_gamma   90.00
#
_symmetry.space_group_name_H-M   'P 1'
#
loop_
_entity.id
_entity.type
_entity.pdbx_description
1 polymer ?
#
loop_
_entity_poly.entity_id
_entity_poly.type
_entity_poly.pdbx_seq_one_letter_code
_entity_poly.pdbx_strand_id
1 'polypeptide(L)'
;MKNDTHRINITIPAGSSEDFIYSDEEILATGNKITISSGEGLKDTSVILQPFNEMIETGYEATYLTPGMPVEFDAVKEEWFKIGVMIPMQI
;
A
#
# COMPACT_ATOMS: atom_id res chain seq x y z
N MET A 1 15.03 -17.60 10.52
CA MET A 1 14.88 -16.35 9.73
C MET A 1 13.55 -15.75 10.11
N LYS A 2 13.51 -14.48 10.53
CA LYS A 2 12.24 -13.77 10.66
C LYS A 2 11.68 -13.64 9.25
N ASN A 3 10.41 -14.01 9.07
CA ASN A 3 9.71 -13.73 7.83
C ASN A 3 9.10 -12.34 8.00
N ASP A 4 9.81 -11.32 7.53
CA ASP A 4 9.34 -9.92 7.59
C ASP A 4 8.32 -9.61 6.47
N THR A 5 7.87 -10.64 5.73
CA THR A 5 6.78 -10.54 4.76
C THR A 5 5.43 -10.69 5.46
N HIS A 6 4.60 -9.66 5.35
CA HIS A 6 3.21 -9.66 5.78
C HIS A 6 2.29 -9.56 4.56
N ARG A 7 1.26 -10.41 4.49
CA ARG A 7 0.31 -10.43 3.38
C ARG A 7 -0.98 -9.73 3.81
N ILE A 8 -1.27 -8.61 3.17
CA ILE A 8 -2.48 -7.82 3.38
C ILE A 8 -3.48 -8.13 2.27
N ASN A 9 -4.76 -8.20 2.62
CA ASN A 9 -5.84 -8.29 1.64
C ASN A 9 -6.59 -6.97 1.60
N ILE A 10 -6.86 -6.47 0.40
CA ILE A 10 -7.64 -5.24 0.19
C ILE A 10 -8.90 -5.64 -0.58
N THR A 11 -10.06 -5.36 0.01
CA THR A 11 -11.35 -5.66 -0.61
C THR A 11 -11.88 -4.40 -1.28
N ILE A 12 -12.03 -4.43 -2.60
CA ILE A 12 -12.63 -3.31 -3.35
C ILE A 12 -14.16 -3.48 -3.30
N PRO A 13 -14.91 -2.57 -2.64
CA PRO A 13 -16.36 -2.67 -2.60
C PRO A 13 -16.96 -2.38 -3.98
N ALA A 14 -18.02 -3.11 -4.33
CA ALA A 14 -18.72 -2.92 -5.59
C ALA A 14 -19.32 -1.50 -5.66
N GLY A 15 -19.08 -0.81 -6.78
CA GLY A 15 -19.55 0.56 -6.98
C GLY A 15 -18.77 1.62 -6.21
N SER A 16 -17.56 1.31 -5.72
CA SER A 16 -16.69 2.35 -5.15
C SER A 16 -16.40 3.44 -6.19
N SER A 17 -16.53 4.70 -5.75
CA SER A 17 -16.17 5.89 -6.51
C SER A 17 -14.89 6.54 -5.99
N GLU A 18 -14.19 5.90 -5.07
CA GLU A 18 -12.92 6.39 -4.53
C GLU A 18 -11.77 6.07 -5.48
N ASP A 19 -10.81 7.00 -5.61
CA ASP A 19 -9.63 6.78 -6.45
C ASP A 19 -8.71 5.69 -5.88
N PHE A 20 -8.61 5.62 -4.54
CA PHE A 20 -7.81 4.64 -3.81
C PHE A 20 -8.66 3.94 -2.75
N ILE A 21 -8.51 2.61 -2.66
CA ILE A 21 -9.01 1.82 -1.53
C ILE A 21 -7.83 1.49 -0.62
N TYR A 22 -8.00 1.79 0.67
CA TYR A 22 -7.01 1.52 1.70
C TYR A 22 -7.24 0.17 2.35
N SER A 23 -6.16 -0.43 2.84
CA SER A 23 -6.20 -1.64 3.66
C SER A 23 -6.97 -1.41 4.96
N ASP A 24 -7.73 -2.43 5.38
CA ASP A 24 -8.31 -2.50 6.73
C ASP A 24 -7.22 -2.69 7.79
N GLU A 25 -6.16 -3.42 7.44
CA GLU A 25 -5.01 -3.68 8.29
C GLU A 25 -3.95 -2.57 8.15
N GLU A 26 -3.26 -2.31 9.25
CA GLU A 26 -2.12 -1.39 9.33
C GLU A 26 -0.82 -2.18 9.48
N ILE A 27 0.25 -1.70 8.86
CA ILE A 27 1.59 -2.27 9.00
C ILE A 27 2.52 -1.32 9.75
N LEU A 28 3.25 -1.87 10.72
CA LEU A 28 4.29 -1.15 11.43
C LEU A 28 5.58 -1.17 10.60
N ALA A 29 6.11 0.00 10.27
CA ALA A 29 7.41 0.13 9.66
C ALA A 29 8.52 -0.24 10.67
N THR A 30 9.08 -1.45 10.56
CA THR A 30 10.18 -1.87 11.45
C THR A 30 11.54 -1.28 11.06
N GLY A 31 11.62 -0.69 9.86
CA GLY A 31 12.80 0.02 9.34
C GLY A 31 12.38 1.26 8.57
N ASN A 32 13.36 1.88 7.90
CA ASN A 32 13.14 3.14 7.18
C ASN A 32 12.58 2.92 5.76
N LYS A 33 12.23 1.69 5.41
CA LYS A 33 11.70 1.31 4.10
C LYS A 33 10.60 0.28 4.23
N ILE A 34 9.62 0.37 3.34
CA ILE A 34 8.62 -0.66 3.12
C ILE A 34 8.70 -1.08 1.65
N THR A 35 8.81 -2.39 1.42
CA THR A 35 8.76 -2.98 0.08
C THR A 35 7.38 -3.57 -0.15
N ILE A 36 6.70 -3.15 -1.22
CA ILE A 36 5.38 -3.65 -1.60
C ILE A 36 5.50 -4.47 -2.88
N SER A 37 4.89 -5.65 -2.88
CA SER A 37 4.75 -6.49 -4.06
C SER A 37 3.30 -6.89 -4.23
N SER A 38 2.85 -7.07 -5.47
CA SER A 38 1.50 -7.54 -5.74
C SER A 38 1.39 -9.05 -5.53
N GLY A 39 0.31 -9.45 -4.84
CA GLY A 39 -0.10 -10.84 -4.74
C GLY A 39 -0.92 -11.29 -5.95
N GLU A 40 -1.34 -12.55 -5.93
CA GLU A 40 -2.23 -13.11 -6.96
C GLU A 40 -3.54 -12.32 -7.07
N GLY A 41 -4.00 -12.12 -8.31
CA GLY A 41 -5.26 -11.44 -8.61
C GLY A 41 -5.16 -9.92 -8.78
N LEU A 42 -4.04 -9.29 -8.39
CA LEU A 42 -3.80 -7.88 -8.64
C LEU A 42 -3.08 -7.70 -9.99
N LYS A 43 -3.72 -7.01 -10.92
CA LYS A 43 -3.10 -6.54 -12.16
C LYS A 43 -2.27 -5.29 -11.89
N ASP A 44 -1.69 -4.71 -12.94
CA ASP A 44 -1.01 -3.42 -12.82
C ASP A 44 -1.93 -2.37 -12.18
N THR A 45 -1.40 -1.67 -11.19
CA THR A 45 -2.12 -0.63 -10.44
C THR A 45 -1.13 0.38 -9.86
N SER A 46 -1.63 1.43 -9.20
CA SER A 46 -0.80 2.34 -8.40
C SER A 46 -1.03 2.06 -6.92
N VAL A 47 0.05 2.11 -6.13
CA VAL A 47 0.00 1.93 -4.69
C VAL A 47 0.57 3.16 -3.97
N ILE A 48 0.04 3.45 -2.79
CA ILE A 48 0.46 4.59 -1.96
C ILE A 48 0.50 4.18 -0.48
N LEU A 49 1.42 4.74 0.28
CA LEU A 49 1.43 4.63 1.73
C LEU A 49 0.70 5.81 2.37
N GLN A 50 -0.12 5.52 3.37
CA GLN A 50 -0.73 6.53 4.22
C GLN A 50 -0.30 6.28 5.67
N PRO A 51 0.45 7.21 6.30
CA PRO A 51 0.74 7.08 7.73
C PRO A 51 -0.55 7.22 8.54
N PHE A 52 -0.63 6.47 9.64
CA PHE A 52 -1.74 6.56 10.59
C PHE A 52 -1.74 7.91 11.30
N ASN A 53 -0.56 8.42 11.67
CA ASN A 53 -0.42 9.73 12.27
C ASN A 53 -0.56 10.85 11.23
N GLU A 54 -1.73 11.52 11.24
CA GLU A 54 -2.08 12.64 10.35
C GLU A 54 -1.18 13.88 10.51
N MET A 55 -0.39 13.96 11.59
CA MET A 55 0.59 15.04 11.78
C MET A 55 1.88 14.84 10.97
N ILE A 56 2.07 13.67 10.37
CA ILE A 56 3.18 13.41 9.47
C ILE A 56 2.83 14.02 8.11
N GLU A 57 3.60 15.03 7.68
CA GLU A 57 3.42 15.63 6.36
C GLU A 57 3.64 14.54 5.29
N THR A 58 2.55 14.16 4.61
CA THR A 58 2.56 12.99 3.74
C THR A 58 3.09 13.38 2.35
N GLY A 59 4.42 13.39 2.19
CA GLY A 59 5.08 13.46 0.88
C GLY A 59 5.00 12.16 0.07
N TYR A 60 4.16 11.22 0.49
CA TYR A 60 3.98 9.92 -0.17
C TYR A 60 3.20 10.10 -1.46
N GLU A 61 3.83 9.74 -2.57
CA GLU A 61 3.20 9.76 -3.89
C GLU A 61 2.83 8.35 -4.34
N ALA A 62 1.74 8.24 -5.10
CA ALA A 62 1.34 6.97 -5.66
C ALA A 62 2.38 6.48 -6.69
N THR A 63 2.77 5.22 -6.57
CA THR A 63 3.77 4.58 -7.43
C THR A 63 3.16 3.40 -8.16
N TYR A 64 3.48 3.26 -9.45
CA TYR A 64 2.99 2.16 -10.27
C TYR A 64 3.60 0.83 -9.84
N LEU A 65 2.76 -0.17 -9.60
CA LEU A 65 3.12 -1.51 -9.18
C LEU A 65 2.74 -2.51 -10.28
N THR A 66 3.76 -3.14 -10.85
CA THR A 66 3.60 -4.22 -11.84
C THR A 66 3.83 -5.58 -11.18
N PRO A 67 3.01 -6.61 -11.46
CA PRO A 67 3.24 -7.97 -11.00
C PRO A 67 4.65 -8.49 -11.27
N GLY A 68 5.30 -8.97 -10.20
CA GLY A 68 6.69 -9.45 -10.23
C GLY A 68 7.75 -8.37 -10.06
N MET A 69 7.38 -7.08 -10.01
CA MET A 69 8.30 -5.95 -9.78
C MET A 69 7.91 -5.20 -8.51
N PRO A 70 8.55 -5.50 -7.36
CA PRO A 70 8.26 -4.80 -6.12
C PRO A 70 8.70 -3.34 -6.18
N VAL A 71 8.02 -2.49 -5.41
CA VAL A 71 8.34 -1.07 -5.24
C VAL A 71 8.78 -0.81 -3.81
N GLU A 72 9.67 0.16 -3.61
CA GLU A 72 10.14 0.58 -2.29
C GLU A 72 9.63 1.99 -1.97
N PHE A 73 9.21 2.18 -0.72
CA PHE A 73 8.87 3.48 -0.16
C PHE A 73 9.79 3.77 1.03
N ASP A 74 10.25 5.01 1.16
CA ASP A 74 10.88 5.48 2.39
C ASP A 74 9.81 5.63 3.48
N ALA A 75 10.01 4.99 4.63
CA ALA A 75 9.03 4.94 5.72
C ALA A 75 9.60 5.57 6.99
N VAL A 76 8.73 6.24 7.76
CA VAL A 76 9.05 6.63 9.13
C VAL A 76 9.08 5.37 9.98
N LYS A 77 10.25 5.05 10.53
CA LYS A 77 10.41 3.89 11.41
C LYS A 77 9.52 4.03 12.65
N GLU A 78 8.97 2.90 13.10
CA GLU A 78 8.05 2.80 14.25
C GLU A 78 6.69 3.50 14.05
N GLU A 79 6.38 3.89 12.82
CA GLU A 79 5.07 4.43 12.43
C GLU A 79 4.19 3.35 11.77
N TRP A 80 2.87 3.50 11.92
CA TRP A 80 1.88 2.63 11.31
C TRP A 80 1.42 3.19 9.97
N PHE A 81 1.27 2.31 8.97
CA PHE A 81 0.85 2.70 7.63
C PHE A 81 -0.31 1.84 7.13
N LYS A 82 -1.25 2.47 6.44
CA LYS A 82 -2.18 1.81 5.53
C LYS A 82 -1.61 1.79 4.12
N ILE A 83 -1.99 0.77 3.35
CA ILE A 83 -1.64 0.66 1.94
C ILE A 83 -2.89 1.00 1.12
N GLY A 84 -2.79 2.06 0.33
CA GLY A 84 -3.79 2.42 -0.68
C GLY A 84 -3.47 1.75 -2.02
N VAL A 85 -4.49 1.21 -2.68
CA VAL A 85 -4.41 0.69 -4.05
C VAL A 85 -5.40 1.44 -4.92
N MET A 86 -4.93 1.91 -6.07
CA MET A 86 -5.77 2.60 -7.04
C MET A 86 -6.78 1.62 -7.65
N ILE A 87 -8.04 2.05 -7.77
CA ILE A 87 -9.03 1.27 -8.51
C ILE A 87 -8.87 1.57 -10.00
N PRO A 88 -8.54 0.59 -10.85
CA PRO A 88 -8.61 0.80 -12.29
C PRO A 88 -10.08 0.99 -12.67
N MET A 89 -10.38 2.11 -13.35
CA MET A 89 -11.72 2.45 -13.82
C MET A 89 -12.31 1.25 -14.59
N GLN A 90 -13.43 0.70 -14.11
CA GLN A 90 -14.15 -0.36 -14.84
C GLN A 90 -14.92 0.28 -15.99
N ILE A 91 -14.33 0.22 -17.19
CA ILE A 91 -14.98 0.56 -18.47
C ILE A 91 -15.89 -0.58 -18.94
#